data_AF-K0T967-F1
#
_entry.id   AF-K0T967-F1
#
_cell.length_a   1.000
_cell.length_b   1.000
_cell.length_c   1.000
_cell.angle_alpha   90.00
_cell.angle_beta   90.00
_cell.angle_gamma   90.00
#
_symmetry.space_group_name_H-M   'P 1'
#
loop_
_entity.id
_entity.type
_entity.pdbx_description
1 polymer ?
#
loop_
_entity_poly.entity_id
_entity_poly.type
_entity_poly.pdbx_seq_one_letter_code
_entity_poly.pdbx_strand_id
1 'polypeptide(L)'
;MRLPYFALLCLLVADRDVDGSRLSKDTDTIDDASSRRKLSTMDDLLGSLDAASSTIDNKLFMYKTPSFQWVPSSVYRYDDFRAGLEVMAKDGVAGKKYYIGENVENGHIYGLVNIAAFLAQSMKETIQYDACDENSWDLVNGKYPLSNACG
;
A
#
# COMPACT_ATOMS: atom_id res chain seq x y z
N MET A 1 1.18 10.95 -21.93
CA MET A 1 1.66 10.69 -20.56
C MET A 1 0.43 10.60 -19.68
N ARG A 2 -0.14 9.39 -19.55
CA ARG A 2 -1.39 9.15 -18.83
C ARG A 2 -1.00 8.20 -17.70
N LEU A 3 -1.12 8.66 -16.46
CA LEU A 3 -0.81 7.87 -15.27
C LEU A 3 -1.60 6.55 -15.35
N PRO A 4 -0.96 5.37 -15.19
CA PRO A 4 -1.70 4.12 -15.10
C PRO A 4 -2.66 4.23 -13.92
N TYR A 5 -3.87 3.71 -14.06
CA TYR A 5 -4.89 3.74 -13.00
C TYR A 5 -4.37 3.16 -11.67
N PHE A 6 -3.38 2.26 -11.73
CA PHE A 6 -2.67 1.72 -10.58
C PHE A 6 -1.81 2.77 -9.84
N ALA A 7 -1.07 3.62 -10.57
CA ALA A 7 -0.36 4.74 -9.98
C ALA A 7 -1.31 5.84 -9.51
N LEU A 8 -2.44 6.05 -10.20
CA LEU A 8 -3.44 7.05 -9.82
C LEU A 8 -4.14 6.68 -8.49
N LEU A 9 -4.35 5.39 -8.21
CA LEU A 9 -4.86 4.96 -6.90
C LEU A 9 -3.79 5.01 -5.80
N CYS A 10 -2.54 4.66 -6.12
CA CYS A 10 -1.42 4.85 -5.19
C CYS A 10 -1.26 6.32 -4.80
N LEU A 11 -1.44 7.25 -5.76
CA LEU A 11 -1.46 8.70 -5.54
C LEU A 11 -2.67 9.16 -4.71
N LEU A 12 -3.86 8.61 -4.94
CA LEU A 12 -5.07 8.99 -4.20
C LEU A 12 -5.03 8.61 -2.71
N VAL A 13 -4.34 7.52 -2.35
CA VAL A 13 -4.14 7.15 -0.92
C VAL A 13 -2.91 7.84 -0.31
N ALA A 14 -1.94 8.25 -1.14
CA ALA A 14 -0.68 8.86 -0.71
C ALA A 14 -0.63 10.39 -0.82
N ASP A 15 -1.75 11.09 -0.98
CA ASP A 15 -1.71 12.55 -1.23
C ASP A 15 -1.50 13.36 0.06
N ARG A 16 -0.28 13.26 0.60
CA ARG A 16 0.36 14.37 1.28
C ARG A 16 1.65 14.69 0.54
N ASP A 17 1.65 15.83 -0.15
CA ASP A 17 2.88 16.56 -0.45
C ASP A 17 3.59 16.87 0.86
N VAL A 18 4.84 16.39 0.98
CA VAL A 18 5.76 16.84 2.02
C VAL A 18 6.20 18.26 1.66
N ASP A 19 5.35 19.24 1.95
CA ASP A 19 5.71 20.65 1.85
C ASP A 19 6.70 20.99 2.98
N GLY A 20 7.97 20.74 2.71
CA GLY A 20 9.07 21.31 3.46
C GLY A 20 9.27 22.76 3.04
N SER A 21 8.51 23.70 3.64
CA SER A 21 9.02 25.05 3.99
C SER A 21 7.92 26.02 4.48
N ARG A 22 7.83 26.22 5.80
CA ARG A 22 7.69 27.59 6.37
C ARG A 22 8.07 27.64 7.86
N LEU A 23 9.02 28.52 8.15
CA LEU A 23 9.58 28.89 9.46
C LEU A 23 8.53 29.11 10.56
N SER A 24 8.82 28.60 11.77
CA SER A 24 9.03 29.45 12.96
C SER A 24 9.76 28.65 14.04
N LYS A 25 10.79 29.28 14.64
CA LYS A 25 11.36 28.89 15.93
C LYS A 25 10.25 28.83 16.98
N ASP A 26 10.41 27.92 17.96
CA ASP A 26 9.68 27.77 19.25
C ASP A 26 8.98 26.39 19.47
N THR A 27 9.65 25.26 19.21
CA THR A 27 8.97 23.93 19.21
C THR A 27 9.75 22.74 19.81
N ASP A 28 10.68 22.92 20.75
CA ASP A 28 11.46 21.77 21.26
C ASP A 28 10.63 20.73 22.05
N THR A 29 9.43 21.06 22.55
CA THR A 29 8.58 20.14 23.33
C THR A 29 7.39 19.55 22.56
N ILE A 30 6.93 20.20 21.49
CA ILE A 30 5.77 19.74 20.71
C ILE A 30 6.17 18.76 19.60
N ASP A 31 7.39 18.91 19.06
CA ASP A 31 7.91 18.00 18.02
C ASP A 31 8.13 16.58 18.56
N ASP A 32 8.56 16.45 19.82
CA ASP A 32 8.75 15.16 20.48
C ASP A 32 7.42 14.43 20.75
N ALA A 33 6.37 15.16 21.15
CA ALA A 33 5.06 14.58 21.39
C ALA A 33 4.37 14.11 20.10
N SER A 34 4.53 14.86 18.99
CA SER A 34 4.06 14.45 17.67
C SER A 34 4.82 13.24 17.15
N SER A 35 6.14 13.22 17.30
CA SER A 35 6.99 12.09 16.91
C SER A 35 6.66 10.81 17.69
N ARG A 36 6.46 10.91 19.02
CA ARG A 36 6.01 9.80 19.86
C ARG A 36 4.63 9.27 19.47
N ARG A 37 3.69 10.16 19.14
CA ARG A 37 2.34 9.76 18.70
C ARG A 37 2.36 9.10 17.31
N LYS A 38 3.24 9.56 16.43
CA LYS A 38 3.46 8.92 15.13
C LYS A 38 4.04 7.52 15.30
N LEU A 39 5.01 7.35 16.20
CA LEU A 39 5.59 6.04 16.52
C LEU A 39 4.53 5.11 17.12
N SER A 40 3.75 5.56 18.10
CA SER A 40 2.68 4.74 18.69
C SER A 40 1.63 4.33 17.66
N THR A 41 1.26 5.24 16.75
CA THR A 41 0.30 4.95 15.67
C THR A 41 0.83 3.86 14.74
N MET A 42 2.13 3.91 14.40
CA MET A 42 2.77 2.89 13.59
C MET A 42 2.80 1.55 14.32
N ASP A 43 3.18 1.53 15.60
CA ASP A 43 3.27 0.30 16.40
C ASP A 43 1.90 -0.37 16.54
N ASP A 44 0.83 0.39 16.83
CA ASP A 44 -0.54 -0.12 16.92
C ASP A 44 -1.02 -0.70 15.58
N LEU A 45 -0.72 -0.01 14.47
CA LEU A 45 -1.08 -0.43 13.13
C LEU A 45 -0.36 -1.71 12.72
N LEU A 46 0.97 -1.74 12.88
CA LEU A 46 1.78 -2.91 12.55
C LEU A 46 1.42 -4.09 13.47
N GLY A 47 1.17 -3.86 14.76
CA GLY A 47 0.72 -4.89 15.69
C GLY A 47 -0.62 -5.51 15.27
N SER A 48 -1.55 -4.69 14.77
CA SER A 48 -2.84 -5.17 14.24
C SER A 48 -2.66 -6.02 12.98
N LEU A 49 -1.74 -5.63 12.09
CA LEU A 49 -1.40 -6.38 10.89
C LEU A 49 -0.66 -7.68 11.22
N ASP A 50 0.29 -7.65 12.16
CA ASP A 50 1.09 -8.79 12.59
C ASP A 50 0.18 -9.86 13.20
N ALA A 51 -0.81 -9.46 13.99
CA ALA A 51 -1.84 -10.35 14.52
C ALA A 51 -2.71 -11.00 13.42
N ALA A 52 -2.85 -10.33 12.26
CA ALA A 52 -3.60 -10.81 11.12
C ALA A 52 -2.74 -11.51 10.04
N SER A 53 -1.41 -11.55 10.19
CA SER A 53 -0.44 -12.07 9.21
C SER A 53 -0.85 -13.39 8.56
N SER A 54 -1.13 -14.40 9.37
CA SER A 54 -1.57 -15.72 8.88
C SER A 54 -2.89 -15.64 8.10
N THR A 55 -3.82 -14.77 8.50
CA THR A 55 -5.08 -14.57 7.76
C THR A 55 -4.81 -13.85 6.44
N ILE A 56 -3.90 -12.89 6.43
CA ILE A 56 -3.50 -12.18 5.22
C ILE A 56 -2.92 -13.18 4.20
N ASP A 57 -1.94 -13.99 4.59
CA ASP A 57 -1.31 -14.95 3.67
C ASP A 57 -2.24 -16.06 3.19
N ASN A 58 -3.12 -16.57 4.06
CA ASN A 58 -3.89 -17.78 3.77
C ASN A 58 -5.34 -17.52 3.35
N LYS A 59 -5.80 -16.27 3.40
CA LYS A 59 -7.17 -15.91 3.03
C LYS A 59 -7.30 -14.63 2.21
N LEU A 60 -6.36 -13.68 2.32
CA LEU A 60 -6.38 -12.46 1.53
C LEU A 60 -5.52 -12.60 0.28
N PHE A 61 -4.24 -12.93 0.44
CA PHE A 61 -3.29 -13.12 -0.64
C PHE A 61 -3.48 -14.48 -1.30
N MET A 62 -4.61 -14.61 -1.98
CA MET A 62 -5.04 -15.79 -2.69
C MET A 62 -5.09 -15.50 -4.18
N TYR A 63 -4.67 -16.45 -5.00
CA TYR A 63 -4.80 -16.37 -6.45
C TYR A 63 -5.58 -17.54 -7.02
N LYS A 64 -6.12 -17.33 -8.22
CA LYS A 64 -6.96 -18.33 -8.90
C LYS A 64 -6.14 -19.11 -9.91
N THR A 65 -6.05 -20.43 -9.71
CA THR A 65 -5.36 -21.32 -10.63
C THR A 65 -6.14 -21.50 -11.94
N PRO A 66 -5.49 -21.99 -13.02
CA PRO A 66 -6.18 -22.36 -14.26
C PRO A 66 -7.28 -23.43 -14.07
N SER A 67 -7.15 -24.26 -13.03
CA SER A 67 -8.16 -25.24 -12.59
C SER A 67 -9.26 -24.65 -11.70
N PHE A 68 -9.39 -23.32 -11.67
CA PHE A 68 -10.40 -22.56 -10.93
C PHE A 68 -10.37 -22.77 -9.40
N GLN A 69 -9.21 -23.14 -8.85
CA GLN A 69 -9.02 -23.27 -7.40
C GLN A 69 -8.41 -21.99 -6.83
N TRP A 70 -8.79 -21.61 -5.62
CA TRP A 70 -8.14 -20.55 -4.88
C TRP A 70 -7.06 -21.15 -4.00
N VAL A 71 -5.82 -20.72 -4.19
CA VAL A 71 -4.67 -21.16 -3.39
C VAL A 71 -3.85 -19.95 -2.94
N PRO A 72 -3.08 -20.05 -1.84
CA PRO A 72 -2.22 -18.96 -1.38
C PRO A 72 -1.24 -18.51 -2.46
N SER A 73 -1.04 -17.20 -2.55
CA SER A 73 -0.10 -16.56 -3.47
C SER A 73 1.33 -17.01 -3.21
N SER A 74 2.07 -17.20 -4.32
CA SER A 74 3.51 -17.47 -4.26
C SER A 74 4.36 -16.20 -4.30
N VAL A 75 3.77 -15.10 -4.78
CA VAL A 75 4.40 -13.79 -4.99
C VAL A 75 4.09 -12.82 -3.84
N TYR A 76 2.83 -12.70 -3.46
CA TYR A 76 2.36 -11.76 -2.45
C TYR A 76 2.42 -12.41 -1.07
N ARG A 77 3.32 -11.90 -0.22
CA ARG A 77 3.54 -12.37 1.15
C ARG A 77 3.38 -11.25 2.15
N TYR A 78 2.85 -11.58 3.33
CA TYR A 78 2.67 -10.64 4.42
C TYR A 78 3.98 -9.93 4.80
N ASP A 79 5.08 -10.68 4.93
CA ASP A 79 6.38 -10.13 5.34
C ASP A 79 6.87 -9.04 4.37
N ASP A 80 6.72 -9.27 3.05
CA ASP A 80 7.11 -8.32 2.01
C ASP A 80 6.18 -7.10 1.99
N PHE A 81 4.86 -7.32 2.12
CA PHE A 81 3.88 -6.24 2.24
C PHE A 81 4.17 -5.34 3.45
N ARG A 82 4.43 -5.95 4.60
CA ARG A 82 4.75 -5.25 5.85
C ARG A 82 6.02 -4.39 5.70
N ALA A 83 7.08 -4.97 5.13
CA ALA A 83 8.33 -4.24 4.88
C ALA A 83 8.12 -3.06 3.93
N GLY A 84 7.38 -3.26 2.84
CA GLY A 84 7.06 -2.20 1.88
C GLY A 84 6.20 -1.08 2.49
N LEU A 85 5.19 -1.44 3.28
CA LEU A 85 4.34 -0.50 4.00
C LEU A 85 5.15 0.36 4.98
N GLU A 86 6.07 -0.25 5.71
CA GLU A 86 6.93 0.44 6.66
C GLU A 86 7.79 1.51 5.97
N VAL A 87 8.41 1.16 4.82
CA VAL A 87 9.17 2.12 4.00
C VAL A 87 8.27 3.23 3.45
N MET A 88 7.11 2.89 2.88
CA MET A 88 6.22 3.88 2.28
C MET A 88 5.62 4.86 3.30
N ALA A 89 5.40 4.42 4.53
CA ALA A 89 4.89 5.28 5.59
C ALA A 89 5.99 6.08 6.32
N LYS A 90 7.22 5.54 6.42
CA LYS A 90 8.35 6.23 7.05
C LYS A 90 9.05 7.18 6.09
N ASP A 91 9.49 6.67 4.96
CA ASP A 91 10.36 7.35 4.00
C ASP A 91 9.55 7.90 2.83
N GLY A 92 8.61 7.10 2.32
CA GLY A 92 7.83 7.44 1.14
C GLY A 92 8.64 7.43 -0.15
N VAL A 93 7.99 7.78 -1.25
CA VAL A 93 8.60 7.86 -2.59
C VAL A 93 8.12 9.14 -3.27
N ALA A 94 9.03 9.82 -3.98
CA ALA A 94 8.73 11.07 -4.69
C ALA A 94 8.08 12.16 -3.81
N GLY A 95 8.49 12.25 -2.54
CA GLY A 95 7.96 13.24 -1.60
C GLY A 95 6.56 12.93 -1.07
N LYS A 96 5.99 11.75 -1.39
CA LYS A 96 4.69 11.30 -0.92
C LYS A 96 4.85 10.10 0.02
N LYS A 97 4.07 10.06 1.09
CA LYS A 97 4.08 9.00 2.10
C LYS A 97 2.71 8.35 2.21
N TYR A 98 2.72 7.07 2.58
CA TYR A 98 1.50 6.38 2.91
C TYR A 98 0.90 6.91 4.22
N TYR A 99 -0.34 7.38 4.17
CA TYR A 99 -1.00 7.95 5.34
C TYR A 99 -1.51 6.86 6.28
N ILE A 100 -0.99 6.83 7.50
CA ILE A 100 -1.31 5.82 8.53
C ILE A 100 -2.15 6.38 9.68
N GLY A 101 -2.60 7.63 9.58
CA GLY A 101 -3.35 8.29 10.65
C GLY A 101 -2.49 9.00 11.69
N GLU A 102 -1.24 9.36 11.37
CA GLU A 102 -0.38 10.04 12.34
C GLU A 102 -0.99 11.37 12.83
N ASN A 103 -0.75 11.70 14.11
CA ASN A 103 -1.27 12.89 14.79
C ASN A 103 -2.79 12.92 15.03
N VAL A 104 -3.50 11.80 14.88
CA VAL A 104 -4.93 11.66 15.18
C VAL A 104 -5.14 10.65 16.31
N GLU A 105 -6.11 10.91 17.18
CA GLU A 105 -6.52 9.92 18.20
C GLU A 105 -7.11 8.68 17.51
N ASN A 106 -6.67 7.48 17.91
CA ASN A 106 -7.00 6.22 17.23
C ASN A 106 -6.65 6.23 15.72
N GLY A 107 -5.61 6.98 15.36
CA GLY A 107 -5.12 7.13 13.98
C GLY A 107 -4.91 5.82 13.23
N HIS A 108 -4.44 4.78 13.92
CA HIS A 108 -4.16 3.46 13.34
C HIS A 108 -5.40 2.84 12.67
N ILE A 109 -6.62 3.16 13.12
CA ILE A 109 -7.86 2.70 12.48
C ILE A 109 -8.02 3.30 11.08
N TYR A 110 -7.71 4.58 10.91
CA TYR A 110 -7.71 5.23 9.59
C TYR A 110 -6.64 4.63 8.69
N GLY A 111 -5.45 4.35 9.23
CA GLY A 111 -4.40 3.65 8.51
C GLY A 111 -4.83 2.26 8.04
N LEU A 112 -5.50 1.47 8.89
CA LEU A 112 -6.03 0.16 8.52
C LEU A 112 -7.11 0.24 7.44
N VAL A 113 -7.98 1.26 7.47
CA VAL A 113 -8.98 1.50 6.42
C VAL A 113 -8.31 1.82 5.08
N ASN A 114 -7.28 2.66 5.08
CA ASN A 114 -6.51 2.96 3.87
C ASN A 114 -5.85 1.69 3.31
N ILE A 115 -5.32 0.84 4.19
CA ILE A 115 -4.68 -0.43 3.80
C ILE A 115 -5.72 -1.36 3.20
N ALA A 116 -6.89 -1.48 3.81
CA ALA A 116 -7.98 -2.28 3.27
C ALA A 116 -8.39 -1.79 1.88
N ALA A 117 -8.47 -0.47 1.66
CA ALA A 117 -8.77 0.09 0.34
C ALA A 117 -7.68 -0.20 -0.70
N PHE A 118 -6.41 -0.04 -0.32
CA PHE A 118 -5.27 -0.36 -1.17
C PHE A 118 -5.24 -1.84 -1.57
N LEU A 119 -5.43 -2.74 -0.59
CA LEU A 119 -5.44 -4.18 -0.83
C LEU A 119 -6.67 -4.60 -1.64
N ALA A 120 -7.85 -4.02 -1.42
CA ALA A 120 -9.04 -4.30 -2.22
C ALA A 120 -8.83 -3.99 -3.70
N GLN A 121 -8.16 -2.88 -4.03
CA GLN A 121 -7.80 -2.59 -5.42
C GLN A 121 -6.75 -3.57 -5.95
N SER A 122 -5.70 -3.82 -5.16
CA SER A 122 -4.60 -4.72 -5.56
C SER A 122 -5.12 -6.14 -5.82
N MET A 123 -6.12 -6.59 -5.06
CA MET A 123 -6.82 -7.86 -5.29
C MET A 123 -7.45 -7.94 -6.67
N LYS A 124 -8.06 -6.85 -7.15
CA LYS A 124 -8.76 -6.83 -8.42
C LYS A 124 -7.81 -6.88 -9.61
N GLU A 125 -6.66 -6.22 -9.48
CA GLU A 125 -5.76 -5.99 -10.61
C GLU A 125 -4.63 -7.04 -10.70
N THR A 126 -4.07 -7.48 -9.57
CA THR A 126 -2.79 -8.23 -9.60
C THR A 126 -2.77 -9.47 -8.70
N ILE A 127 -3.22 -9.39 -7.45
CA ILE A 127 -3.05 -10.49 -6.48
C ILE A 127 -3.83 -11.74 -6.92
N GLN A 128 -5.06 -11.58 -7.43
CA GLN A 128 -5.86 -12.72 -7.88
C GLN A 128 -5.24 -13.49 -9.06
N TYR A 129 -4.25 -12.91 -9.74
CA TYR A 129 -3.54 -13.46 -10.88
C TYR A 129 -2.11 -13.92 -10.56
N ASP A 130 -1.64 -13.75 -9.31
CA ASP A 130 -0.25 -14.01 -8.89
C ASP A 130 0.80 -13.34 -9.79
N ALA A 131 0.47 -12.16 -10.32
CA ALA A 131 1.29 -11.44 -11.30
C ALA A 131 1.94 -10.20 -10.70
N CYS A 132 3.22 -9.97 -11.02
CA CYS A 132 3.96 -8.73 -10.70
C CYS A 132 3.90 -7.69 -11.83
N ASP A 133 3.72 -8.15 -13.07
CA ASP A 133 3.64 -7.31 -14.27
C ASP A 133 2.18 -7.05 -14.65
N GLU A 134 1.92 -5.91 -15.29
CA GLU A 134 0.58 -5.58 -15.76
C GLU A 134 0.08 -6.64 -16.75
N ASN A 135 -1.07 -7.24 -16.44
CA ASN A 135 -1.74 -8.11 -17.38
C ASN A 135 -2.22 -7.27 -18.57
N SER A 136 -1.73 -7.57 -19.77
CA SER A 136 -2.23 -6.93 -21.00
C SER A 136 -3.64 -7.45 -21.31
N TRP A 137 -4.67 -6.68 -20.98
CA TRP A 137 -6.06 -6.99 -21.32
C TRP A 137 -6.46 -6.52 -22.72
N ASP A 138 -5.61 -5.72 -23.37
CA ASP A 138 -5.86 -5.16 -24.70
C ASP A 138 -5.36 -6.09 -25.81
N LEU A 139 -6.29 -6.44 -26.71
CA LEU A 139 -6.02 -7.22 -27.91
C LEU A 139 -5.97 -6.31 -29.14
N VAL A 140 -4.87 -6.37 -29.89
CA VAL A 140 -4.77 -5.73 -31.21
C VAL A 140 -4.60 -6.83 -32.24
N ASN A 141 -5.57 -6.94 -33.17
CA ASN A 141 -5.61 -7.99 -34.19
C ASN A 141 -5.48 -9.43 -33.63
N GLY A 142 -6.12 -9.70 -32.48
CA GLY A 142 -6.13 -11.02 -31.85
C GLY A 142 -4.80 -11.43 -31.19
N LYS A 143 -3.89 -10.49 -30.96
CA LYS A 143 -2.62 -10.70 -30.24
C LYS A 143 -2.50 -9.72 -29.08
N TYR A 144 -1.82 -10.13 -28.01
CA TYR A 144 -1.42 -9.25 -26.92
C TYR A 144 -0.10 -8.57 -27.31
N PRO A 145 -0.11 -7.25 -27.57
CA PRO A 145 1.12 -6.56 -27.90
C PRO A 145 1.96 -6.36 -26.64
N LEU A 146 3.26 -6.68 -26.71
CA LEU A 146 4.22 -6.48 -25.62
C LEU A 146 4.28 -5.02 -25.14
N SER A 147 3.93 -4.06 -26.00
CA SER A 147 3.88 -2.63 -25.66
C SER A 147 2.73 -2.23 -24.72
N ASN A 148 1.77 -3.13 -24.47
CA ASN A 148 0.63 -2.87 -23.59
C ASN A 148 0.76 -3.55 -22.21
N ALA A 149 1.88 -4.24 -21.94
CA ALA A 149 2.27 -4.59 -20.59
C ALA A 149 3.15 -3.45 -20.07
N CYS A 150 2.64 -2.63 -19.15
CA CYS A 150 3.38 -1.52 -18.56
C CYS A 150 4.54 -2.07 -17.71
N GLY A 151 5.76 -1.77 -18.15
CA GLY A 151 7.00 -1.77 -17.37
C GLY A 151 7.57 -0.37 -17.32
#